data_AF-A0A2E5G1F6-F1
#
_entry.id   AF-A0A2E5G1F6-F1
#
_cell.length_a   1.000
_cell.length_b   1.000
_cell.length_c   1.000
_cell.angle_alpha   90.00
_cell.angle_beta   90.00
_cell.angle_gamma   90.00
#
_symmetry.space_group_name_H-M   'P 1'
#
loop_
_entity.id
_entity.type
_entity.pdbx_description
1 polymer ?
#
loop_
_entity_poly.entity_id
_entity_poly.type
_entity_poly.pdbx_seq_one_letter_code
_entity_poly.pdbx_strand_id
1 'polypeptide(L)'
;MAVDEKGLASELIDQQKANFVEEAKDSGKPDSIIEKMVTGKLRKWINENTLLGQTYIRELDAKKSVGSYLPDGATIQQFVRFELGA
;
A
#
# COMPACT_ATOMS: atom_id res chain seq x y z
N MET A 1 4.26 9.79 0.88
CA MET A 1 4.56 8.42 1.36
C MET A 1 4.59 8.44 2.88
N ALA A 2 4.00 7.45 3.53
CA ALA A 2 3.93 7.32 4.99
C ALA A 2 4.81 6.16 5.50
N VAL A 3 5.00 6.03 6.82
CA VAL A 3 5.72 4.88 7.39
C VAL A 3 4.90 3.61 7.21
N ASP A 4 3.63 3.68 7.61
CA ASP A 4 2.64 2.61 7.54
C ASP A 4 1.28 3.17 7.11
N GLU A 5 0.27 2.30 7.02
CA GLU A 5 -1.09 2.68 6.64
C GLU A 5 -1.69 3.75 7.56
N LYS A 6 -1.31 3.78 8.84
CA LYS A 6 -1.83 4.75 9.81
C LYS A 6 -1.36 6.17 9.54
N GLY A 7 -0.22 6.32 8.87
CA GLY A 7 0.30 7.62 8.45
C GLY A 7 -0.29 8.14 7.14
N LEU A 8 -1.18 7.38 6.46
CA LEU A 8 -1.90 7.85 5.28
C LEU A 8 -3.17 8.60 5.69
N ALA A 9 -3.49 9.67 4.97
CA ALA A 9 -4.74 10.39 5.17
C ALA A 9 -5.94 9.51 4.80
N SER A 10 -6.94 9.42 5.68
CA SER A 10 -8.13 8.62 5.45
C SER A 10 -8.89 9.05 4.20
N GLU A 11 -8.98 10.35 3.93
CA GLU A 11 -9.65 10.84 2.72
C GLU A 11 -8.99 10.29 1.44
N LEU A 12 -7.67 10.13 1.46
CA LEU A 12 -6.91 9.67 0.31
C LEU A 12 -7.07 8.16 0.09
N ILE A 13 -7.17 7.38 1.19
CA ILE A 13 -7.51 5.95 1.13
C ILE A 13 -8.94 5.77 0.59
N ASP A 14 -9.90 6.55 1.08
CA ASP A 14 -11.31 6.46 0.69
C ASP A 14 -11.50 6.86 -0.77
N GLN A 15 -10.87 7.95 -1.22
CA GLN A 15 -10.85 8.36 -2.63
C GLN A 15 -10.28 7.25 -3.52
N GLN A 16 -9.15 6.67 -3.13
CA GLN A 16 -8.53 5.62 -3.94
C GLN A 16 -9.37 4.33 -3.98
N LYS A 17 -10.02 3.98 -2.86
CA LYS A 17 -10.97 2.87 -2.80
C LYS A 17 -12.16 3.11 -3.72
N ALA A 18 -12.72 4.32 -3.74
CA ALA A 18 -13.82 4.67 -4.64
C ALA A 18 -13.42 4.50 -6.11
N ASN A 19 -12.23 4.99 -6.49
CA ASN A 19 -11.69 4.85 -7.85
C ASN A 19 -11.58 3.36 -8.25
N PHE A 20 -11.10 2.49 -7.36
CA PHE A 20 -11.00 1.05 -7.65
C PHE A 20 -12.36 0.36 -7.74
N VAL A 21 -13.36 0.81 -6.97
CA VAL A 21 -14.73 0.28 -7.06
C VAL A 21 -15.35 0.65 -8.40
N GLU A 22 -15.19 1.88 -8.84
CA GLU A 22 -15.66 2.34 -10.16
C GLU A 22 -15.03 1.50 -11.28
N GLU A 23 -13.70 1.38 -11.29
CA GLU A 23 -12.98 0.55 -12.27
C GLU A 23 -13.42 -0.93 -12.25
N ALA A 24 -13.78 -1.46 -11.08
CA ALA A 24 -14.20 -2.85 -10.96
C ALA A 24 -15.66 -3.09 -11.40
N LYS A 25 -16.55 -2.08 -11.27
CA LYS A 25 -17.93 -2.16 -11.78
C LYS A 25 -17.96 -2.29 -13.31
N ASP A 26 -17.05 -1.61 -13.99
CA ASP A 26 -16.93 -1.68 -15.46
C ASP A 26 -16.43 -3.05 -15.96
N SER A 27 -15.95 -3.92 -15.06
CA SER A 27 -15.43 -5.25 -15.43
C SER A 27 -16.51 -6.32 -15.67
N GLY A 28 -17.77 -6.06 -15.31
CA GLY A 28 -18.89 -6.99 -15.51
C GLY A 28 -18.79 -8.31 -14.73
N LYS A 29 -17.92 -8.38 -13.71
CA LYS A 29 -17.71 -9.59 -12.88
C LYS A 29 -18.73 -9.66 -11.73
N PRO A 30 -18.93 -10.84 -11.11
CA PRO A 30 -19.77 -10.95 -9.91
C PRO A 30 -19.26 -10.10 -8.75
N ASP A 31 -20.16 -9.58 -7.91
CA ASP A 31 -19.83 -8.68 -6.78
C ASP A 31 -18.76 -9.23 -5.84
N SER A 32 -18.79 -10.55 -5.58
CA SER A 32 -17.79 -11.22 -4.72
C SER A 32 -16.37 -11.21 -5.30
N ILE A 33 -16.24 -11.15 -6.63
CA ILE A 33 -14.95 -11.01 -7.31
C ILE A 33 -14.52 -9.54 -7.34
N ILE A 34 -15.46 -8.63 -7.58
CA ILE A 34 -15.24 -7.18 -7.55
C ILE A 34 -14.67 -6.76 -6.19
N GLU A 35 -15.28 -7.19 -5.09
CA GLU A 35 -14.83 -6.85 -3.73
C GLU A 35 -13.41 -7.35 -3.45
N LYS A 36 -13.09 -8.59 -3.86
CA LYS A 36 -11.74 -9.14 -3.75
C LYS A 36 -10.72 -8.37 -4.60
N MET A 37 -11.12 -7.95 -5.80
CA MET A 37 -10.26 -7.14 -6.68
C MET A 37 -9.96 -5.78 -6.07
N VAL A 38 -10.98 -5.07 -5.58
CA VAL A 38 -10.83 -3.77 -4.93
C VAL A 38 -9.94 -3.88 -3.70
N THR A 39 -10.18 -4.88 -2.86
CA THR A 39 -9.38 -5.12 -1.63
C THR A 39 -7.91 -5.39 -1.98
N GLY A 40 -7.65 -6.23 -2.99
CA GLY A 40 -6.29 -6.52 -3.45
C GLY A 40 -5.58 -5.28 -4.01
N LYS A 41 -6.27 -4.49 -4.83
CA LYS A 41 -5.73 -3.24 -5.40
C LYS A 41 -5.45 -2.19 -4.33
N LEU A 42 -6.38 -2.02 -3.39
CA LEU A 42 -6.21 -1.08 -2.28
C LEU A 42 -5.01 -1.47 -1.42
N ARG A 43 -4.90 -2.75 -1.06
CA ARG A 43 -3.74 -3.25 -0.30
C ARG A 43 -2.42 -3.04 -1.04
N LYS A 44 -2.39 -3.30 -2.35
CA LYS A 44 -1.20 -3.03 -3.18
C LYS A 44 -0.84 -1.54 -3.17
N TRP A 45 -1.82 -0.68 -3.38
CA TRP A 45 -1.62 0.77 -3.38
C TRP A 45 -1.12 1.29 -2.02
N ILE A 46 -1.66 0.79 -0.90
CA ILE A 46 -1.17 1.10 0.45
C ILE A 46 0.30 0.65 0.59
N ASN A 47 0.64 -0.57 0.15
CA ASN A 47 2.00 -1.07 0.23
C ASN A 47 3.00 -0.22 -0.58
N GLU A 48 2.59 0.28 -1.75
CA GLU A 48 3.42 1.16 -2.58
C GLU A 48 3.60 2.56 -1.97
N ASN A 49 2.61 3.03 -1.19
CA ASN A 49 2.60 4.35 -0.56
C ASN A 49 3.09 4.37 0.89
N THR A 50 3.54 3.23 1.42
CA THR A 50 4.05 3.08 2.79
C THR A 50 5.43 2.44 2.81
N LEU A 51 6.33 2.92 3.67
CA LEU A 51 7.68 2.39 3.79
C LEU A 51 7.67 0.91 4.20
N LEU A 52 6.88 0.53 5.21
CA LEU A 52 6.87 -0.83 5.74
C LEU A 52 6.22 -1.86 4.80
N GLY A 53 5.36 -1.41 3.89
CA GLY A 53 4.69 -2.25 2.89
C GLY A 53 5.54 -2.55 1.66
N GLN A 54 6.61 -1.79 1.41
CA GLN A 54 7.50 -1.98 0.28
C GLN A 54 8.30 -3.27 0.37
N THR A 55 8.53 -3.93 -0.77
CA THR A 55 9.50 -5.00 -0.88
C THR A 55 10.89 -4.51 -0.50
N TYR A 56 11.60 -5.28 0.32
CA TYR A 56 12.97 -4.94 0.68
C TYR A 56 13.93 -5.18 -0.49
N ILE A 57 14.67 -4.16 -0.91
CA ILE A 57 15.51 -4.20 -2.12
C ILE A 57 16.64 -5.24 -2.07
N ARG A 58 17.06 -5.65 -0.86
CA ARG A 58 18.11 -6.69 -0.70
C ARG A 58 17.54 -8.11 -0.59
N GLU A 59 16.22 -8.27 -0.64
CA GLU A 59 15.60 -9.58 -0.81
C GLU A 59 15.74 -9.99 -2.29
N LEU A 60 16.31 -11.16 -2.55
CA LEU A 60 16.48 -11.72 -3.88
C LEU A 60 15.16 -12.30 -4.45
N ASP A 61 14.23 -12.71 -3.58
CA ASP A 61 12.97 -13.34 -3.96
C ASP A 61 11.75 -12.41 -3.89
N ALA A 62 11.96 -11.16 -3.48
CA ALA A 62 10.96 -10.10 -3.34
C ALA A 62 9.76 -10.45 -2.43
N LYS A 63 9.84 -11.50 -1.60
CA LYS A 63 8.71 -11.95 -0.77
C LYS A 63 8.56 -11.19 0.55
N LYS A 64 9.63 -10.58 1.04
CA LYS A 64 9.64 -9.87 2.34
C LYS A 64 9.57 -8.37 2.14
N SER A 65 8.70 -7.73 2.92
CA SER A 65 8.63 -6.28 2.99
C SER A 65 9.68 -5.71 3.93
N VAL A 66 9.94 -4.41 3.86
CA VAL A 66 10.78 -3.67 4.82
C VAL A 66 10.30 -3.92 6.25
N GLY A 67 8.98 -3.93 6.48
CA GLY A 67 8.42 -4.23 7.80
C GLY A 67 8.74 -5.63 8.33
N SER A 68 8.97 -6.61 7.46
CA SER A 68 9.34 -7.98 7.87
C SER A 68 10.75 -8.08 8.45
N TYR A 69 11.58 -7.04 8.25
CA TYR A 69 12.93 -6.94 8.81
C TYR A 69 13.00 -6.10 10.08
N LEU A 70 11.87 -5.52 10.50
CA LEU A 70 11.79 -4.75 11.72
C LEU A 70 11.76 -5.73 12.91
N PRO A 71 12.71 -5.65 13.86
CA PRO A 71 12.69 -6.50 15.04
C PRO A 71 11.42 -6.30 15.88
N ASP A 72 11.03 -7.31 16.64
CA ASP A 72 9.91 -7.21 17.56
C ASP A 72 10.12 -6.05 18.56
N GLY A 73 9.11 -5.19 18.69
CA GLY A 73 9.16 -4.00 19.55
C GLY A 73 9.90 -2.80 18.97
N ALA A 74 10.54 -2.91 17.80
CA ALA A 74 11.13 -1.77 17.11
C ALA A 74 10.08 -1.02 16.28
N THR A 75 10.24 0.31 16.16
CA THR A 75 9.35 1.16 15.36
C THR A 75 10.17 2.19 14.58
N ILE A 76 9.68 2.58 13.40
CA ILE A 76 10.24 3.70 12.63
C ILE A 76 9.42 4.93 12.96
N GLN A 77 10.02 5.92 13.61
CA GLN A 77 9.32 7.14 14.00
C GLN A 77 9.08 8.08 12.81
N GLN A 78 10.09 8.26 11.96
CA GLN A 78 10.04 9.17 10.82
C GLN A 78 11.04 8.76 9.75
N PHE A 79 10.72 9.06 8.49
CA PHE A 79 11.67 9.06 7.38
C PHE A 79 11.41 10.29 6.50
N VAL A 80 12.45 10.73 5.79
CA VAL A 80 12.35 11.81 4.80
C VAL A 80 13.14 11.38 3.57
N ARG A 81 12.54 11.51 2.38
CA ARG A 81 13.18 11.26 1.10
C ARG A 81 13.20 12.56 0.31
N PHE A 82 14.38 13.00 -0.07
CA PHE A 82 14.56 14.11 -1.01
C PHE A 82 14.79 13.55 -2.40
N GLU A 83 14.17 14.17 -3.40
CA GLU A 83 14.38 13.88 -4.81
C GLU A 83 14.54 15.20 -5.56
N LEU A 84 15.53 15.27 -6.43
CA LEU A 84 15.80 16.47 -7.23
C LEU A 84 14.72 16.61 -8.30
N GLY A 85 13.93 17.69 -8.22
CA GLY A 85 12.93 18.04 -9.24
C GLY A 85 11.55 17.40 -9.08
N ALA A 86 11.26 16.79 -7.93
CA ALA A 86 9.94 16.25 -7.59
C ALA A 86 8.91 17.32 -7.21
#